data_AF-A0A1I4TND2-F1
#
_entry.id   AF-A0A1I4TND2-F1
#
_cell.length_a   1.000
_cell.length_b   1.000
_cell.length_c   1.000
_cell.angle_alpha   90.00
_cell.angle_beta   90.00
_cell.angle_gamma   90.00
#
_symmetry.space_group_name_H-M   'P 1'
#
loop_
_entity.id
_entity.type
_entity.pdbx_description
1 polymer ?
#
loop_
_entity_poly.entity_id
_entity_poly.type
_entity_poly.pdbx_seq_one_letter_code
_entity_poly.pdbx_strand_id
1 'polypeptide(L)'
;MKFINSAIVLTLTWACAALPPAAAGPAQATTLPSAPPAKTTAAAEPKALPAPSSAAQQLYASAKGDILQVRSLLKGGRTQSSVGSGFLIGTSNLVVTNYHVVSQFALDPDTYVGEWVDTAGKRGNVELLAVDVLHDLAVLRVSRNGTGFFRLPEPLAALTQGQYLYSMGNPLDLGFAISEGAYNGVITRSFYDQLMFTGPINSGMSGGPSVTVDGAVAGVNVSKRLDGELVSFLVPARYAQQLLQRVAQQAKPPKDFTGVVAEQLLSHQRALVDRLLATPLTLKPMGPYQVPVRESEQMRCWGRSVNKTEQSFTVDDTSCSMESAIFISSSLQTGQIGIRHQFLRSTGLDTLRFAQLAGSSFKNEHFGTGKSSSMTGPKCTEQFVKNRSLPLRAVLCVRAYRKFDGLYDFALLTASTDSGQMSLQSRFDAHGVSYPNGLRLGRAFLDALARGAKP
;
A
#
# COMPACT_ATOMS: atom_id res chain seq x y z
N MET A 1 53.50 37.16 7.17
CA MET A 1 53.63 37.19 5.70
C MET A 1 52.24 37.09 5.09
N LYS A 2 51.85 38.10 4.30
CA LYS A 2 50.60 38.13 3.52
C LYS A 2 50.67 37.08 2.42
N PHE A 3 49.66 36.23 2.27
CA PHE A 3 49.37 35.57 1.00
C PHE A 3 47.88 35.67 0.70
N ILE A 4 47.63 36.39 -0.39
CA ILE A 4 46.35 36.66 -1.04
C ILE A 4 45.99 35.39 -1.81
N ASN A 5 44.80 34.83 -1.59
CA ASN A 5 44.30 33.70 -2.40
C ASN A 5 43.12 34.19 -3.24
N SER A 6 43.41 34.49 -4.50
CA SER A 6 42.44 34.88 -5.53
C SER A 6 41.63 33.66 -5.96
N ALA A 7 40.32 33.70 -5.79
CA ALA A 7 39.40 32.73 -6.37
C ALA A 7 39.04 33.16 -7.80
N ILE A 8 39.53 32.41 -8.79
CA ILE A 8 39.11 32.52 -10.19
C ILE A 8 37.81 31.71 -10.34
N VAL A 9 36.71 32.42 -10.60
CA VAL A 9 35.42 31.82 -10.93
C VAL A 9 35.41 31.51 -12.43
N LEU A 10 35.39 30.21 -12.78
CA LEU A 10 35.28 29.73 -14.15
C LEU A 10 33.78 29.56 -14.49
N THR A 11 33.19 30.51 -15.21
CA THR A 11 31.82 30.41 -15.73
C THR A 11 31.82 29.65 -17.06
N LEU A 12 31.26 28.44 -17.07
CA LEU A 12 30.93 27.70 -18.31
C LEU A 12 29.63 28.29 -18.91
N THR A 13 29.74 29.05 -19.99
CA THR A 13 28.60 29.51 -20.80
C THR A 13 28.26 28.46 -21.85
N TRP A 14 27.05 27.90 -21.79
CA TRP A 14 26.46 27.11 -22.86
C TRP A 14 25.99 28.03 -24.00
N ALA A 15 26.55 27.85 -25.20
CA ALA A 15 26.11 28.52 -26.41
C ALA A 15 24.91 27.76 -27.00
N CYS A 16 23.73 28.40 -26.99
CA CYS A 16 22.54 27.92 -27.69
C CYS A 16 22.51 28.59 -29.08
N ALA A 17 22.66 27.81 -30.15
CA ALA A 17 22.55 28.30 -31.52
C ALA A 17 21.08 28.60 -31.85
N ALA A 18 20.76 29.86 -32.13
CA ALA A 18 19.46 30.32 -32.61
C ALA A 18 19.48 30.43 -34.14
N LEU A 19 18.53 29.79 -34.82
CA LEU A 19 18.26 29.97 -36.24
C LEU A 19 17.63 31.35 -36.49
N PRO A 20 17.98 32.06 -37.58
CA PRO A 20 17.45 33.39 -37.88
C PRO A 20 16.02 33.34 -38.45
N PRO A 21 15.22 34.40 -38.23
CA PRO A 21 13.86 34.52 -38.75
C PRO A 21 13.84 34.91 -40.23
N ALA A 22 12.91 34.34 -41.00
CA ALA A 22 12.63 34.75 -42.37
C ALA A 22 11.89 36.10 -42.39
N ALA A 23 12.37 37.02 -43.22
CA ALA A 23 11.85 38.38 -43.37
C ALA A 23 10.50 38.41 -44.10
N ALA A 24 9.52 39.14 -43.54
CA ALA A 24 8.29 39.52 -44.22
C ALA A 24 8.39 40.98 -44.69
N GLY A 25 8.22 41.20 -46.00
CA GLY A 25 8.15 42.53 -46.62
C GLY A 25 6.77 43.21 -46.45
N PRO A 26 6.64 44.51 -46.77
CA PRO A 26 5.49 45.32 -46.39
C PRO A 26 4.26 45.14 -47.30
N ALA A 27 3.11 45.45 -46.72
CA ALA A 27 1.76 45.23 -47.22
C ALA A 27 1.35 46.12 -48.41
N GLN A 28 0.44 45.58 -49.25
CA GLN A 28 -0.45 46.38 -50.10
C GLN A 28 -1.90 46.01 -49.77
N ALA A 29 -2.69 47.05 -49.46
CA ALA A 29 -4.14 46.97 -49.30
C ALA A 29 -4.80 46.95 -50.68
N THR A 30 -5.70 45.98 -50.91
CA THR A 30 -6.67 46.03 -52.02
C THR A 30 -8.03 45.58 -51.51
N THR A 31 -9.03 46.38 -51.86
CA THR A 31 -10.43 46.32 -51.45
C THR A 31 -11.21 45.20 -52.14
N LEU A 32 -12.16 44.62 -51.40
CA LEU A 32 -13.04 43.48 -51.72
C LEU A 32 -13.96 43.68 -52.96
N PRO A 33 -14.38 42.58 -53.61
CA PRO A 33 -15.72 42.46 -54.20
C PRO A 33 -16.67 41.72 -53.23
N SER A 34 -17.90 42.23 -53.11
CA SER A 34 -18.99 41.71 -52.28
C SER A 34 -19.55 40.38 -52.81
N ALA A 35 -19.66 39.38 -51.94
CA ALA A 35 -20.36 38.13 -52.22
C ALA A 35 -21.85 38.22 -51.79
N PRO A 36 -22.81 37.58 -52.50
CA PRO A 36 -24.24 37.65 -52.19
C PRO A 36 -24.61 36.90 -50.89
N PRO A 37 -25.75 37.23 -50.26
CA PRO A 37 -26.09 36.73 -48.93
C PRO A 37 -26.30 35.21 -48.90
N ALA A 38 -25.66 34.58 -47.92
CA ALA A 38 -25.76 33.16 -47.63
C ALA A 38 -27.19 32.78 -47.22
N LYS A 39 -27.71 31.72 -47.83
CA LYS A 39 -28.93 31.02 -47.37
C LYS A 39 -28.69 30.48 -45.97
N THR A 40 -29.55 30.88 -45.04
CA THR A 40 -29.62 30.37 -43.68
C THR A 40 -29.79 28.86 -43.70
N THR A 41 -28.72 28.13 -43.37
CA THR A 41 -28.80 26.69 -43.10
C THR A 41 -29.37 26.53 -41.70
N ALA A 42 -30.46 25.76 -41.60
CA ALA A 42 -31.12 25.43 -40.35
C ALA A 42 -30.11 24.93 -39.31
N ALA A 43 -30.20 25.47 -38.09
CA ALA A 43 -29.41 25.01 -36.96
C ALA A 43 -29.63 23.50 -36.77
N ALA A 44 -28.56 22.72 -36.89
CA ALA A 44 -28.57 21.32 -36.50
C ALA A 44 -28.89 21.23 -35.01
N GLU A 45 -29.94 20.48 -34.66
CA GLU A 45 -30.23 20.13 -33.27
C GLU A 45 -28.98 19.53 -32.62
N PRO A 46 -28.68 19.89 -31.35
CA PRO A 46 -27.55 19.30 -30.65
C PRO A 46 -27.78 17.79 -30.56
N LYS A 47 -26.91 17.04 -31.25
CA LYS A 47 -26.88 15.59 -31.25
C LYS A 47 -26.80 15.13 -29.79
N ALA A 48 -27.92 14.62 -29.27
CA ALA A 48 -28.01 14.14 -27.90
C ALA A 48 -26.90 13.11 -27.68
N LEU A 49 -26.05 13.35 -26.69
CA LEU A 49 -25.03 12.39 -26.28
C LEU A 49 -25.71 11.05 -25.95
N PRO A 50 -25.11 9.90 -26.26
CA PRO A 50 -25.66 8.61 -25.89
C PRO A 50 -25.95 8.59 -24.38
N ALA A 51 -27.12 8.07 -24.01
CA ALA A 51 -27.50 7.96 -22.61
C ALA A 51 -26.42 7.13 -21.89
N PRO A 52 -25.84 7.63 -20.78
CA PRO A 52 -25.08 6.79 -19.87
C PRO A 52 -25.90 5.55 -19.47
N SER A 53 -25.25 4.51 -18.98
CA SER A 53 -25.94 3.37 -18.35
C SER A 53 -27.06 3.92 -17.45
N SER A 54 -28.33 3.62 -17.79
CA SER A 54 -29.49 4.16 -17.08
C SER A 54 -29.42 3.82 -15.59
N ALA A 55 -28.84 2.66 -15.27
CA ALA A 55 -28.52 2.23 -13.93
C ALA A 55 -27.55 3.20 -13.23
N ALA A 56 -26.41 3.53 -13.84
CA ALA A 56 -25.44 4.45 -13.23
C ALA A 56 -26.05 5.84 -12.95
N GLN A 57 -26.87 6.36 -13.86
CA GLN A 57 -27.56 7.65 -13.65
C GLN A 57 -28.57 7.58 -12.50
N GLN A 58 -29.39 6.52 -12.48
CA GLN A 58 -30.41 6.32 -11.44
C GLN A 58 -29.76 6.13 -10.06
N LEU A 59 -28.71 5.31 -9.99
CA LEU A 59 -27.93 5.10 -8.78
C LEU A 59 -27.30 6.41 -8.32
N TYR A 60 -26.62 7.15 -9.20
CA TYR A 60 -26.02 8.45 -8.84
C TYR A 60 -27.06 9.42 -8.27
N ALA A 61 -28.20 9.57 -8.96
CA ALA A 61 -29.25 10.50 -8.56
C ALA A 61 -29.84 10.14 -7.18
N SER A 62 -30.01 8.85 -6.90
CA SER A 62 -30.61 8.33 -5.67
C SER A 62 -29.60 8.27 -4.50
N ALA A 63 -28.33 8.00 -4.80
CA ALA A 63 -27.30 7.73 -3.80
C ALA A 63 -26.57 8.98 -3.30
N LYS A 64 -26.47 10.04 -4.12
CA LYS A 64 -25.60 11.20 -3.84
C LYS A 64 -25.81 11.82 -2.46
N GLY A 65 -27.05 11.80 -1.93
CA GLY A 65 -27.37 12.35 -0.62
C GLY A 65 -26.75 11.58 0.54
N ASP A 66 -26.48 10.29 0.37
CA ASP A 66 -25.96 9.41 1.42
C ASP A 66 -24.44 9.22 1.38
N ILE A 67 -23.77 9.88 0.43
CA ILE A 67 -22.31 9.81 0.28
C ILE A 67 -21.70 11.06 0.90
N LEU A 68 -20.62 10.83 1.63
CA LEU A 68 -19.91 11.83 2.39
C LEU A 68 -18.44 11.81 2.00
N GLN A 69 -17.84 12.98 1.99
CA GLN A 69 -16.41 13.10 2.11
C GLN A 69 -16.03 13.04 3.58
N VAL A 70 -14.98 12.28 3.91
CA VAL A 70 -14.42 12.17 5.25
C VAL A 70 -13.03 12.80 5.22
N ARG A 71 -12.83 13.82 6.06
CA ARG A 71 -11.58 14.58 6.15
C ARG A 71 -10.96 14.41 7.53
N SER A 72 -9.64 14.28 7.56
CA SER A 72 -8.83 14.42 8.78
C SER A 72 -8.17 15.79 8.78
N LEU A 73 -8.40 16.57 9.83
CA LEU A 73 -7.92 17.94 9.97
C LEU A 73 -6.99 18.09 11.17
N LEU A 74 -6.00 18.96 11.08
CA LEU A 74 -5.20 19.37 12.25
C LEU A 74 -6.04 20.22 13.21
N LYS A 75 -6.02 19.93 14.51
CA LYS A 75 -6.80 20.69 15.50
C LYS A 75 -6.40 22.17 15.60
N GLY A 76 -5.09 22.47 15.50
CA GLY A 76 -4.56 23.83 15.69
C GLY A 76 -4.92 24.84 14.59
N GLY A 77 -5.32 24.37 13.39
CA GLY A 77 -5.62 25.26 12.26
C GLY A 77 -6.69 24.75 11.29
N ARG A 78 -7.28 23.58 11.56
CA ARG A 78 -8.25 22.87 10.71
C ARG A 78 -7.79 22.60 9.27
N THR A 79 -6.47 22.64 9.02
CA THR A 79 -5.89 22.30 7.71
C THR A 79 -6.08 20.81 7.42
N GLN A 80 -6.50 20.49 6.21
CA GLN A 80 -6.69 19.13 5.75
C GLN A 80 -5.36 18.37 5.73
N SER A 81 -5.35 17.18 6.33
CA SER A 81 -4.21 16.26 6.35
C SER A 81 -4.48 14.97 5.59
N SER A 82 -5.74 14.50 5.57
CA SER A 82 -6.16 13.36 4.76
C SER A 82 -7.61 13.52 4.32
N VAL A 83 -7.97 12.87 3.22
CA VAL A 83 -9.31 12.89 2.66
C VAL A 83 -9.66 11.55 2.02
N GLY A 84 -10.90 11.14 2.19
CA GLY A 84 -11.50 9.98 1.55
C GLY A 84 -13.02 10.13 1.48
N SER A 85 -13.70 9.03 1.19
CA SER A 85 -15.15 8.93 1.11
C SER A 85 -15.70 8.05 2.25
N GLY A 86 -16.97 8.23 2.53
CA GLY A 86 -17.77 7.34 3.38
C GLY A 86 -19.22 7.41 2.94
N PHE A 87 -20.06 6.51 3.45
CA PHE A 87 -21.48 6.48 3.08
C PHE A 87 -22.35 6.10 4.27
N LEU A 88 -23.53 6.71 4.35
CA LEU A 88 -24.54 6.47 5.37
C LEU A 88 -25.26 5.14 5.12
N ILE A 89 -25.50 4.37 6.17
CA ILE A 89 -26.18 3.07 6.09
C ILE A 89 -27.64 3.21 6.50
N GLY A 90 -28.55 2.82 5.59
CA GLY A 90 -29.98 2.86 5.83
C GLY A 90 -30.44 4.28 6.21
N THR A 91 -31.33 4.35 7.21
CA THR A 91 -31.82 5.62 7.79
C THR A 91 -31.07 6.03 9.06
N SER A 92 -29.96 5.35 9.36
CA SER A 92 -29.15 5.63 10.54
C SER A 92 -28.24 6.86 10.33
N ASN A 93 -27.55 7.26 11.40
CA ASN A 93 -26.47 8.24 11.35
C ASN A 93 -25.07 7.61 11.32
N LEU A 94 -24.99 6.33 10.97
CA LEU A 94 -23.75 5.57 10.89
C LEU A 94 -23.18 5.66 9.48
N VAL A 95 -21.88 5.92 9.40
CA VAL A 95 -21.12 6.04 8.17
C VAL A 95 -20.05 4.95 8.13
N VAL A 96 -20.00 4.19 7.05
CA VAL A 96 -18.90 3.25 6.77
C VAL A 96 -17.84 3.96 5.93
N THR A 97 -16.56 3.73 6.25
CA THR A 97 -15.40 4.23 5.50
C THR A 97 -14.20 3.29 5.70
N ASN A 98 -13.03 3.62 5.17
CA ASN A 98 -11.81 2.87 5.43
C ASN A 98 -11.10 3.31 6.71
N TYR A 99 -10.37 2.38 7.33
CA TYR A 99 -9.51 2.69 8.47
C TYR A 99 -8.41 3.69 8.09
N HIS A 100 -7.78 3.53 6.92
CA HIS A 100 -6.66 4.40 6.54
C HIS A 100 -7.08 5.87 6.36
N VAL A 101 -8.35 6.13 6.04
CA VAL A 101 -8.93 7.49 5.93
C VAL A 101 -9.02 8.15 7.31
N VAL A 102 -9.26 7.35 8.35
CA VAL A 102 -9.50 7.83 9.72
C VAL A 102 -8.31 7.64 10.67
N SER A 103 -7.28 6.91 10.22
CA SER A 103 -6.13 6.47 11.02
C SER A 103 -5.46 7.57 11.86
N GLN A 104 -5.36 8.78 11.32
CA GLN A 104 -4.75 9.91 12.01
C GLN A 104 -5.50 10.29 13.28
N PHE A 105 -6.81 10.54 13.21
CA PHE A 105 -7.60 10.87 14.40
C PHE A 105 -7.99 9.63 15.23
N ALA A 106 -7.78 8.43 14.70
CA ALA A 106 -7.90 7.18 15.46
C ALA A 106 -6.70 6.96 16.40
N LEU A 107 -5.48 7.28 15.95
CA LEU A 107 -4.22 7.04 16.68
C LEU A 107 -3.64 8.29 17.37
N ASP A 108 -4.05 9.47 16.94
CA ASP A 108 -3.59 10.77 17.43
C ASP A 108 -4.77 11.74 17.65
N PRO A 109 -5.77 11.37 18.46
CA PRO A 109 -6.99 12.16 18.66
C PRO A 109 -6.74 13.53 19.29
N ASP A 110 -5.57 13.76 19.91
CA ASP A 110 -5.17 15.07 20.45
C ASP A 110 -4.60 16.03 19.41
N THR A 111 -4.17 15.51 18.25
CA THR A 111 -3.61 16.29 17.14
C THR A 111 -4.61 16.48 16.01
N TYR A 112 -5.40 15.45 15.71
CA TYR A 112 -6.33 15.42 14.59
C TYR A 112 -7.79 15.38 15.02
N VAL A 113 -8.67 15.87 14.15
CA VAL A 113 -10.13 15.77 14.28
C VAL A 113 -10.73 15.39 12.94
N GLY A 114 -11.79 14.58 12.94
CA GLY A 114 -12.48 14.20 11.72
C GLY A 114 -13.66 15.13 11.41
N GLU A 115 -13.88 15.39 10.12
CA GLU A 115 -14.99 16.18 9.57
C GLU A 115 -15.65 15.40 8.43
N TRP A 116 -16.98 15.46 8.35
CA TRP A 116 -17.73 15.03 7.18
C TRP A 116 -18.15 16.25 6.35
N VAL A 117 -18.21 16.08 5.03
CA VAL A 117 -18.76 17.06 4.08
C VAL A 117 -19.69 16.35 3.12
N ASP A 118 -20.91 16.84 2.94
CA ASP A 118 -21.86 16.28 1.97
C ASP A 118 -21.74 16.93 0.58
N THR A 119 -22.52 16.43 -0.38
CA THR A 119 -22.50 16.93 -1.77
C THR A 119 -23.04 18.34 -1.92
N ALA A 120 -23.71 18.90 -0.89
CA ALA A 120 -24.18 20.28 -0.86
C ALA A 120 -23.20 21.21 -0.12
N GLY A 121 -22.07 20.70 0.35
CA GLY A 121 -21.06 21.45 1.10
C GLY A 121 -21.38 21.64 2.58
N LYS A 122 -22.45 21.03 3.10
CA LYS A 122 -22.71 21.02 4.55
C LYS A 122 -21.67 20.13 5.22
N ARG A 123 -21.22 20.55 6.39
CA ARG A 123 -20.15 19.91 7.14
C ARG A 123 -20.45 19.77 8.62
N GLY A 124 -19.77 18.84 9.26
CA GLY A 124 -19.83 18.65 10.70
C GLY A 124 -18.75 17.71 11.21
N ASN A 125 -18.60 17.60 12.52
CA ASN A 125 -17.64 16.67 13.11
C ASN A 125 -18.12 15.22 12.97
N VAL A 126 -17.18 14.29 12.91
CA VAL A 126 -17.43 12.85 13.00
C VAL A 126 -16.99 12.33 14.37
N GLU A 127 -17.63 11.28 14.83
CA GLU A 127 -17.18 10.49 15.98
C GLU A 127 -16.82 9.09 15.51
N LEU A 128 -15.61 8.64 15.83
CA LEU A 128 -15.16 7.29 15.49
C LEU A 128 -15.74 6.29 16.47
N LEU A 129 -16.49 5.31 15.97
CA LEU A 129 -17.14 4.30 16.80
C LEU A 129 -16.34 3.01 16.90
N ALA A 130 -15.85 2.51 15.75
CA ALA A 130 -15.10 1.27 15.67
C ALA A 130 -14.14 1.27 14.49
N VAL A 131 -13.08 0.46 14.60
CA VAL A 131 -12.09 0.23 13.53
C VAL A 131 -11.84 -1.26 13.36
N ASP A 132 -11.57 -1.63 12.11
CA ASP A 132 -11.04 -2.92 11.69
C ASP A 132 -9.81 -2.65 10.81
N VAL A 133 -8.63 -2.76 11.40
CA VAL A 133 -7.35 -2.49 10.74
C VAL A 133 -6.99 -3.61 9.77
N LEU A 134 -7.48 -4.82 10.03
CA LEU A 134 -7.18 -6.01 9.24
C LEU A 134 -7.87 -5.96 7.86
N HIS A 135 -9.10 -5.44 7.84
CA HIS A 135 -9.90 -5.29 6.63
C HIS A 135 -9.98 -3.83 6.13
N ASP A 136 -9.22 -2.92 6.74
CA ASP A 136 -9.19 -1.49 6.41
C ASP A 136 -10.57 -0.83 6.45
N LEU A 137 -11.33 -1.02 7.54
CA LEU A 137 -12.67 -0.45 7.73
C LEU A 137 -12.77 0.39 9.01
N ALA A 138 -13.67 1.36 8.99
CA ALA A 138 -14.09 2.11 10.16
C ALA A 138 -15.58 2.46 10.10
N VAL A 139 -16.19 2.60 11.26
CA VAL A 139 -17.55 3.11 11.42
C VAL A 139 -17.50 4.43 12.18
N LEU A 140 -18.14 5.44 11.60
CA LEU A 140 -18.28 6.78 12.17
C LEU A 140 -19.74 7.06 12.50
N ARG A 141 -19.97 7.98 13.44
CA ARG A 141 -21.26 8.62 13.69
C ARG A 141 -21.19 10.09 13.29
N VAL A 142 -22.26 10.57 12.68
CA VAL A 142 -22.38 11.96 12.22
C VAL A 142 -23.69 12.60 12.69
N SER A 143 -23.77 13.93 12.65
CA SER A 143 -24.97 14.70 13.02
C SER A 143 -25.97 14.80 11.85
N ARG A 144 -26.23 13.69 11.17
CA ARG A 144 -27.21 13.58 10.07
C ARG A 144 -27.59 12.11 9.85
N ASN A 145 -28.79 11.90 9.30
CA ASN A 145 -29.28 10.57 8.95
C ASN A 145 -29.20 10.31 7.44
N GLY A 146 -29.07 9.03 7.08
CA GLY A 146 -29.19 8.57 5.70
C GLY A 146 -30.63 8.60 5.21
N THR A 147 -30.79 8.58 3.89
CA THR A 147 -32.09 8.52 3.21
C THR A 147 -32.66 7.11 3.11
N GLY A 148 -31.86 6.08 3.42
CA GLY A 148 -32.24 4.67 3.27
C GLY A 148 -31.73 4.02 1.98
N PHE A 149 -30.87 4.71 1.21
CA PHE A 149 -30.42 4.22 -0.09
C PHE A 149 -29.46 3.04 0.04
N PHE A 150 -28.33 3.21 0.74
CA PHE A 150 -27.36 2.13 0.89
C PHE A 150 -27.84 1.12 1.92
N ARG A 151 -27.97 -0.13 1.48
CA ARG A 151 -28.42 -1.25 2.31
C ARG A 151 -27.32 -2.30 2.41
N LEU A 152 -27.18 -2.85 3.61
CA LEU A 152 -26.36 -4.01 3.91
C LEU A 152 -27.28 -5.15 4.36
N PRO A 153 -27.97 -5.83 3.41
CA PRO A 153 -28.94 -6.87 3.75
C PRO A 153 -28.27 -8.07 4.42
N GLU A 154 -28.97 -8.69 5.37
CA GLU A 154 -28.53 -9.91 6.04
C GLU A 154 -29.57 -11.02 5.74
N PRO A 155 -29.24 -12.03 4.91
CA PRO A 155 -27.93 -12.31 4.29
C PRO A 155 -27.59 -11.37 3.11
N LEU A 156 -26.29 -11.25 2.81
CA LEU A 156 -25.82 -10.57 1.60
C LEU A 156 -26.14 -11.41 0.35
N ALA A 157 -26.42 -10.72 -0.75
CA ALA A 157 -26.55 -11.38 -2.05
C ALA A 157 -25.20 -11.95 -2.51
N ALA A 158 -25.23 -13.14 -3.10
CA ALA A 158 -24.06 -13.72 -3.75
C ALA A 158 -23.77 -12.94 -5.04
N LEU A 159 -22.50 -12.58 -5.24
CA LEU A 159 -22.04 -11.92 -6.46
C LEU A 159 -21.64 -12.97 -7.50
N THR A 160 -22.00 -12.73 -8.76
CA THR A 160 -21.59 -13.58 -9.89
C THR A 160 -20.46 -12.91 -10.65
N GLN A 161 -19.39 -13.65 -11.01
CA GLN A 161 -18.31 -13.08 -11.82
C GLN A 161 -18.85 -12.52 -13.14
N GLY A 162 -18.38 -11.35 -13.55
CA GLY A 162 -18.89 -10.57 -14.68
C GLY A 162 -20.06 -9.65 -14.32
N GLN A 163 -20.65 -9.75 -13.13
CA GLN A 163 -21.72 -8.86 -12.68
C GLN A 163 -21.22 -7.42 -12.56
N TYR A 164 -21.99 -6.47 -13.07
CA TYR A 164 -21.71 -5.04 -12.91
C TYR A 164 -21.85 -4.61 -11.45
N LEU A 165 -20.85 -3.85 -11.02
CA LEU A 165 -20.84 -3.09 -9.78
C LEU A 165 -20.63 -1.60 -10.09
N TYR A 166 -21.16 -0.76 -9.21
CA TYR A 166 -21.11 0.68 -9.31
C TYR A 166 -20.40 1.25 -8.08
N SER A 167 -19.16 1.66 -8.28
CA SER A 167 -18.30 2.26 -7.27
C SER A 167 -18.54 3.77 -7.21
N MET A 168 -18.67 4.33 -6.00
CA MET A 168 -18.99 5.73 -5.80
C MET A 168 -18.06 6.39 -4.78
N GLY A 169 -17.73 7.67 -4.98
CA GLY A 169 -16.91 8.43 -4.03
C GLY A 169 -16.62 9.85 -4.51
N ASN A 170 -15.76 10.57 -3.78
CA ASN A 170 -15.33 11.94 -4.13
C ASN A 170 -13.84 11.94 -4.50
N PRO A 171 -13.47 11.66 -5.77
CA PRO A 171 -12.08 11.66 -6.21
C PRO A 171 -11.44 13.05 -6.10
N LEU A 172 -10.26 13.12 -5.48
CA LEU A 172 -9.40 14.31 -5.40
C LEU A 172 -10.08 15.63 -4.97
N ASP A 173 -11.19 15.56 -4.23
CA ASP A 173 -12.02 16.73 -3.88
C ASP A 173 -12.58 17.48 -5.12
N LEU A 174 -12.65 16.81 -6.28
CA LEU A 174 -13.16 17.37 -7.53
C LEU A 174 -14.69 17.33 -7.63
N GLY A 175 -15.33 16.53 -6.78
CA GLY A 175 -16.77 16.32 -6.77
C GLY A 175 -17.14 14.85 -6.77
N PHE A 176 -18.41 14.58 -6.50
CA PHE A 176 -18.94 13.23 -6.40
C PHE A 176 -18.95 12.52 -7.77
N ALA A 177 -18.37 11.31 -7.82
CA ALA A 177 -18.21 10.50 -9.01
C ALA A 177 -18.73 9.07 -8.81
N ILE A 178 -19.14 8.47 -9.93
CA ILE A 178 -19.54 7.08 -10.06
C ILE A 178 -18.68 6.39 -11.12
N SER A 179 -18.24 5.18 -10.84
CA SER A 179 -17.48 4.31 -11.72
C SER A 179 -18.22 2.98 -11.86
N GLU A 180 -18.45 2.57 -13.10
CA GLU A 180 -18.98 1.25 -13.44
C GLU A 180 -17.83 0.29 -13.78
N GLY A 181 -17.99 -0.98 -13.41
CA GLY A 181 -17.03 -2.04 -13.72
C GLY A 181 -17.57 -3.41 -13.35
N ALA A 182 -16.83 -4.47 -13.66
CA ALA A 182 -17.26 -5.84 -13.38
C ALA A 182 -16.61 -6.40 -12.11
N TYR A 183 -17.37 -7.20 -11.37
CA TYR A 183 -16.85 -8.07 -10.33
C TYR A 183 -16.16 -9.29 -10.97
N ASN A 184 -14.90 -9.53 -10.65
CA ASN A 184 -14.10 -10.61 -11.25
C ASN A 184 -13.74 -11.73 -10.27
N GLY A 185 -14.37 -11.75 -9.09
CA GLY A 185 -14.17 -12.81 -8.10
C GLY A 185 -13.43 -12.35 -6.85
N VAL A 186 -13.17 -13.32 -5.98
CA VAL A 186 -12.46 -13.12 -4.72
C VAL A 186 -10.98 -13.40 -4.91
N ILE A 187 -10.14 -12.51 -4.42
CA ILE A 187 -8.68 -12.72 -4.38
C ILE A 187 -8.33 -13.39 -3.07
N THR A 188 -7.78 -14.60 -3.18
CA THR A 188 -7.37 -15.45 -2.06
C THR A 188 -5.88 -15.33 -1.72
N ARG A 189 -5.13 -14.54 -2.50
CA ARG A 189 -3.68 -14.39 -2.40
C ARG A 189 -3.24 -13.53 -1.22
N SER A 190 -4.11 -12.65 -0.74
CA SER A 190 -3.91 -11.90 0.51
C SER A 190 -4.34 -12.73 1.72
N PHE A 191 -3.88 -12.36 2.92
CA PHE A 191 -4.27 -13.05 4.15
C PHE A 191 -5.77 -12.91 4.45
N TYR A 192 -6.35 -11.75 4.09
CA TYR A 192 -7.78 -11.46 4.10
C TYR A 192 -8.24 -11.30 2.66
N ASP A 193 -9.42 -11.83 2.34
CA ASP A 193 -9.89 -11.78 0.98
C ASP A 193 -10.40 -10.40 0.57
N GLN A 194 -10.32 -10.13 -0.73
CA GLN A 194 -10.76 -8.88 -1.34
C GLN A 194 -11.56 -9.20 -2.60
N LEU A 195 -12.49 -8.33 -2.98
CA LEU A 195 -13.20 -8.46 -4.25
C LEU A 195 -12.39 -7.77 -5.35
N MET A 196 -12.22 -8.45 -6.49
CA MET A 196 -11.62 -7.86 -7.68
C MET A 196 -12.69 -7.09 -8.47
N PHE A 197 -12.40 -5.82 -8.77
CA PHE A 197 -13.27 -4.93 -9.53
C PHE A 197 -12.51 -4.30 -10.69
N THR A 198 -13.05 -4.40 -11.91
CA THR A 198 -12.44 -3.84 -13.12
C THR A 198 -13.13 -2.53 -13.53
N GLY A 199 -13.01 -1.53 -12.67
CA GLY A 199 -13.42 -0.15 -12.92
C GLY A 199 -12.51 0.83 -12.18
N PRO A 200 -12.42 2.10 -12.64
CA PRO A 200 -11.51 3.07 -12.05
C PRO A 200 -11.88 3.44 -10.60
N ILE A 201 -10.97 3.15 -9.67
CA ILE A 201 -11.04 3.66 -8.29
C ILE A 201 -9.84 4.57 -8.03
N ASN A 202 -10.10 5.87 -7.94
CA ASN A 202 -9.07 6.89 -7.78
C ASN A 202 -8.92 7.36 -6.33
N SER A 203 -7.80 8.03 -6.03
CA SER A 203 -7.57 8.70 -4.74
C SER A 203 -8.75 9.61 -4.38
N GLY A 204 -9.25 9.49 -3.15
CA GLY A 204 -10.45 10.18 -2.66
C GLY A 204 -11.71 9.31 -2.68
N MET A 205 -11.80 8.30 -3.56
CA MET A 205 -12.92 7.33 -3.55
C MET A 205 -12.79 6.26 -2.47
N SER A 206 -11.60 6.09 -1.88
CA SER A 206 -11.36 5.16 -0.76
C SER A 206 -12.37 5.39 0.36
N GLY A 207 -13.02 4.30 0.81
CA GLY A 207 -14.04 4.30 1.84
C GLY A 207 -15.46 4.52 1.32
N GLY A 208 -15.61 4.88 0.04
CA GLY A 208 -16.91 4.93 -0.63
C GLY A 208 -17.48 3.53 -0.95
N PRO A 209 -18.77 3.43 -1.28
CA PRO A 209 -19.41 2.15 -1.53
C PRO A 209 -19.19 1.66 -2.97
N SER A 210 -19.22 0.35 -3.13
CA SER A 210 -19.51 -0.33 -4.40
C SER A 210 -20.80 -1.13 -4.25
N VAL A 211 -21.76 -0.89 -5.15
CA VAL A 211 -23.11 -1.47 -5.07
C VAL A 211 -23.50 -2.27 -6.30
N THR A 212 -24.46 -3.17 -6.15
CA THR A 212 -25.17 -3.80 -7.27
C THR A 212 -26.12 -2.79 -7.94
N VAL A 213 -26.71 -3.19 -9.07
CA VAL A 213 -27.73 -2.38 -9.78
C VAL A 213 -28.93 -1.99 -8.90
N ASP A 214 -29.24 -2.81 -7.89
CA ASP A 214 -30.34 -2.57 -6.94
C ASP A 214 -29.96 -1.68 -5.75
N GLY A 215 -28.72 -1.17 -5.71
CA GLY A 215 -28.21 -0.33 -4.61
C GLY A 215 -27.76 -1.10 -3.35
N ALA A 216 -27.74 -2.45 -3.40
CA ALA A 216 -27.19 -3.26 -2.31
C ALA A 216 -25.67 -3.18 -2.29
N VAL A 217 -25.09 -2.94 -1.11
CA VAL A 217 -23.63 -2.77 -0.96
C VAL A 217 -22.92 -4.12 -1.12
N ALA A 218 -22.05 -4.20 -2.13
CA ALA A 218 -21.19 -5.35 -2.42
C ALA A 218 -19.83 -5.23 -1.70
N GLY A 219 -19.31 -4.01 -1.57
CA GLY A 219 -18.06 -3.76 -0.87
C GLY A 219 -17.73 -2.28 -0.67
N VAL A 220 -16.55 -2.03 -0.10
CA VAL A 220 -16.02 -0.69 0.18
C VAL A 220 -14.75 -0.47 -0.62
N ASN A 221 -14.67 0.65 -1.32
CA ASN A 221 -13.58 0.99 -2.25
C ASN A 221 -12.24 1.15 -1.53
N VAL A 222 -11.15 0.61 -2.10
CA VAL A 222 -9.77 0.84 -1.62
C VAL A 222 -8.90 1.32 -2.77
N SER A 223 -8.51 2.60 -2.75
CA SER A 223 -7.71 3.22 -3.83
C SER A 223 -6.20 3.12 -3.63
N LYS A 224 -5.74 2.60 -2.48
CA LYS A 224 -4.31 2.51 -2.12
C LYS A 224 -3.60 1.25 -2.61
N ARG A 225 -4.33 0.28 -3.18
CA ARG A 225 -3.77 -0.92 -3.77
C ARG A 225 -4.01 -0.86 -5.27
N LEU A 226 -2.98 -0.53 -6.03
CA LEU A 226 -2.99 -0.50 -7.48
C LEU A 226 -2.04 -1.60 -7.94
N ASP A 227 -2.60 -2.75 -8.33
CA ASP A 227 -1.81 -3.88 -8.87
C ASP A 227 -1.64 -3.77 -10.40
N GLY A 228 -1.99 -2.62 -10.97
CA GLY A 228 -1.98 -2.32 -12.41
C GLY A 228 -3.09 -1.35 -12.79
N GLU A 229 -3.13 -0.96 -14.06
CA GLU A 229 -4.26 -0.19 -14.61
C GLU A 229 -5.54 -1.05 -14.59
N LEU A 230 -6.67 -0.45 -14.22
CA LEU A 230 -8.00 -1.09 -14.22
C LEU A 230 -8.16 -2.33 -13.33
N VAL A 231 -7.24 -2.58 -12.38
CA VAL A 231 -7.39 -3.59 -11.33
C VAL A 231 -7.57 -2.87 -10.00
N SER A 232 -8.81 -2.84 -9.53
CA SER A 232 -9.20 -2.20 -8.27
C SER A 232 -9.69 -3.24 -7.27
N PHE A 233 -9.57 -2.92 -5.97
CA PHE A 233 -9.96 -3.81 -4.89
C PHE A 233 -11.06 -3.22 -4.03
N LEU A 234 -11.98 -4.08 -3.60
CA LEU A 234 -13.02 -3.74 -2.64
C LEU A 234 -12.87 -4.62 -1.39
N VAL A 235 -13.08 -4.02 -0.23
CA VAL A 235 -13.32 -4.76 1.00
C VAL A 235 -14.72 -5.37 0.93
N PRO A 236 -14.88 -6.71 1.07
CA PRO A 236 -16.20 -7.34 1.04
C PRO A 236 -17.17 -6.74 2.07
N ALA A 237 -18.43 -6.51 1.67
CA ALA A 237 -19.46 -5.90 2.53
C ALA A 237 -19.71 -6.64 3.85
N ARG A 238 -19.46 -7.96 3.90
CA ARG A 238 -19.62 -8.76 5.13
C ARG A 238 -18.72 -8.30 6.28
N TYR A 239 -17.53 -7.75 5.98
CA TYR A 239 -16.66 -7.20 7.02
C TYR A 239 -17.22 -5.90 7.59
N ALA A 240 -17.87 -5.09 6.75
CA ALA A 240 -18.60 -3.91 7.21
C ALA A 240 -19.82 -4.31 8.08
N GLN A 241 -20.55 -5.36 7.72
CA GLN A 241 -21.64 -5.90 8.56
C GLN A 241 -21.14 -6.36 9.93
N GLN A 242 -20.07 -7.15 9.97
CA GLN A 242 -19.47 -7.61 11.23
C GLN A 242 -19.00 -6.44 12.10
N LEU A 243 -18.43 -5.40 11.50
CA LEU A 243 -18.02 -4.19 12.22
C LEU A 243 -19.23 -3.41 12.76
N LEU A 244 -20.31 -3.28 11.99
CA LEU A 244 -21.56 -2.65 12.43
C LEU A 244 -22.24 -3.44 13.56
N GLN A 245 -22.23 -4.78 13.51
CA GLN A 245 -22.74 -5.63 14.58
C GLN A 245 -21.96 -5.41 15.88
N ARG A 246 -20.62 -5.28 15.82
CA ARG A 246 -19.80 -4.90 16.98
C ARG A 246 -20.20 -3.54 17.55
N VAL A 247 -20.43 -2.54 16.70
CA VAL A 247 -20.89 -1.21 17.13
C VAL A 247 -22.24 -1.29 17.84
N ALA A 248 -23.17 -2.11 17.35
CA ALA A 248 -24.49 -2.27 17.97
C ALA A 248 -24.45 -2.90 19.36
N GLN A 249 -23.47 -3.78 19.63
CA GLN A 249 -23.28 -4.45 20.91
C GLN A 249 -22.43 -3.64 21.90
N GLN A 250 -21.79 -2.57 21.43
CA GLN A 250 -20.85 -1.80 22.20
C GLN A 250 -21.54 -0.71 23.02
N ALA A 251 -21.22 -0.63 24.32
CA ALA A 251 -21.79 0.39 25.20
C ALA A 251 -21.26 1.81 24.89
N LYS A 252 -19.95 1.96 24.63
CA LYS A 252 -19.32 3.25 24.32
C LYS A 252 -18.03 3.09 23.49
N PRO A 253 -17.75 3.97 22.52
CA PRO A 253 -16.49 3.98 21.79
C PRO A 253 -15.27 4.31 22.68
N PRO A 254 -14.09 3.69 22.44
CA PRO A 254 -12.84 4.13 23.04
C PRO A 254 -12.52 5.57 22.66
N LYS A 255 -11.86 6.30 23.57
CA LYS A 255 -11.35 7.65 23.27
C LYS A 255 -10.13 7.61 22.35
N ASP A 256 -9.29 6.58 22.50
CA ASP A 256 -8.11 6.31 21.69
C ASP A 256 -8.23 4.86 21.19
N PHE A 257 -8.03 4.64 19.89
CA PHE A 257 -8.14 3.33 19.26
C PHE A 257 -6.82 2.57 19.24
N THR A 258 -5.71 3.16 19.71
CA THR A 258 -4.38 2.53 19.71
C THR A 258 -4.38 1.13 20.33
N GLY A 259 -5.07 0.93 21.46
CA GLY A 259 -5.20 -0.39 22.10
C GLY A 259 -5.99 -1.40 21.26
N VAL A 260 -7.10 -0.97 20.63
CA VAL A 260 -7.91 -1.81 19.74
C VAL A 260 -7.10 -2.21 18.50
N VAL A 261 -6.33 -1.28 17.95
CA VAL A 261 -5.41 -1.56 16.84
C VAL A 261 -4.33 -2.55 17.28
N ALA A 262 -3.69 -2.33 18.44
CA ALA A 262 -2.66 -3.22 18.97
C ALA A 262 -3.15 -4.67 19.08
N GLU A 263 -4.34 -4.88 19.63
CA GLU A 263 -4.95 -6.20 19.80
C GLU A 263 -5.15 -6.91 18.45
N GLN A 264 -5.70 -6.21 17.45
CA GLN A 264 -5.91 -6.75 16.12
C GLN A 264 -4.58 -7.16 15.45
N LEU A 265 -3.56 -6.32 15.57
CA LEU A 265 -2.23 -6.59 15.02
C LEU A 265 -1.55 -7.79 15.71
N LEU A 266 -1.63 -7.88 17.04
CA LEU A 266 -1.09 -8.99 17.82
C LEU A 266 -1.80 -10.32 17.50
N SER A 267 -3.11 -10.28 17.28
CA SER A 267 -3.89 -11.43 16.84
C SER A 267 -3.49 -11.87 15.42
N HIS A 268 -3.42 -10.92 14.49
CA HIS A 268 -3.02 -11.21 13.10
C HIS A 268 -1.62 -11.82 13.01
N GLN A 269 -0.61 -11.22 13.66
CA GLN A 269 0.75 -11.74 13.58
C GLN A 269 0.87 -13.16 14.15
N ARG A 270 0.04 -13.53 15.13
CA ARG A 270 0.01 -14.89 15.68
C ARG A 270 -0.49 -15.87 14.62
N ALA A 271 -1.66 -15.57 14.04
CA ALA A 271 -2.26 -16.41 13.00
C ALA A 271 -1.36 -16.51 11.75
N LEU A 272 -0.73 -15.41 11.34
CA LEU A 272 0.23 -15.39 10.23
C LEU A 272 1.42 -16.31 10.51
N VAL A 273 2.07 -16.15 11.66
CA VAL A 273 3.28 -16.92 11.99
C VAL A 273 2.95 -18.40 12.17
N ASP A 274 1.85 -18.74 12.83
CA ASP A 274 1.46 -20.14 13.00
C ASP A 274 1.14 -20.79 11.65
N ARG A 275 0.46 -20.09 10.73
CA ARG A 275 0.22 -20.58 9.36
C ARG A 275 1.51 -20.76 8.55
N LEU A 276 2.46 -19.84 8.70
CA LEU A 276 3.74 -19.91 7.99
C LEU A 276 4.66 -21.01 8.51
N LEU A 277 4.61 -21.30 9.81
CA LEU A 277 5.42 -22.34 10.44
C LEU A 277 4.72 -23.70 10.49
N ALA A 278 3.44 -23.80 10.09
CA ALA A 278 2.70 -25.05 10.02
C ALA A 278 3.29 -26.04 9.00
N THR A 279 3.93 -25.54 7.94
CA THR A 279 4.66 -26.36 6.98
C THR A 279 6.10 -25.86 6.83
N PRO A 280 7.09 -26.76 6.64
CA PRO A 280 8.48 -26.36 6.43
C PRO A 280 8.63 -25.39 5.26
N LEU A 281 9.63 -24.52 5.33
CA LEU A 281 10.02 -23.66 4.21
C LEU A 281 10.46 -24.52 3.02
N THR A 282 10.10 -24.11 1.82
CA THR A 282 10.57 -24.80 0.61
C THR A 282 12.02 -24.40 0.36
N LEU A 283 12.84 -25.31 -0.14
CA LEU A 283 14.26 -25.04 -0.38
C LEU A 283 14.51 -24.88 -1.87
N LYS A 284 15.34 -23.91 -2.24
CA LYS A 284 15.84 -23.76 -3.61
C LYS A 284 17.37 -23.89 -3.64
N PRO A 285 17.93 -24.54 -4.67
CA PRO A 285 19.36 -24.57 -4.86
C PRO A 285 19.86 -23.19 -5.29
N MET A 286 20.98 -22.76 -4.71
CA MET A 286 21.68 -21.52 -5.06
C MET A 286 23.18 -21.79 -5.02
N GLY A 287 23.75 -22.18 -6.16
CA GLY A 287 25.10 -22.74 -6.22
C GLY A 287 25.21 -24.03 -5.38
N PRO A 288 26.21 -24.15 -4.49
CA PRO A 288 26.35 -25.31 -3.60
C PRO A 288 25.46 -25.24 -2.35
N TYR A 289 24.58 -24.24 -2.24
CA TYR A 289 23.74 -24.01 -1.07
C TYR A 289 22.27 -24.34 -1.36
N GLN A 290 21.52 -24.56 -0.28
CA GLN A 290 20.08 -24.63 -0.26
C GLN A 290 19.57 -23.43 0.55
N VAL A 291 18.67 -22.65 -0.04
CA VAL A 291 18.12 -21.45 0.57
C VAL A 291 16.61 -21.60 0.82
N PRO A 292 16.11 -21.17 1.99
CA PRO A 292 14.69 -21.19 2.27
C PRO A 292 13.95 -20.13 1.48
N VAL A 293 13.06 -20.57 0.61
CA VAL A 293 12.04 -19.75 -0.01
C VAL A 293 10.66 -20.20 0.49
N ARG A 294 9.62 -19.46 0.15
CA ARG A 294 8.25 -19.92 0.34
C ARG A 294 7.42 -19.42 -0.81
N GLU A 295 7.49 -20.18 -1.91
CA GLU A 295 6.59 -19.95 -3.03
C GLU A 295 5.21 -20.45 -2.64
N SER A 296 4.32 -19.49 -2.41
CA SER A 296 2.92 -19.71 -2.15
C SER A 296 2.15 -18.60 -2.82
N GLU A 297 0.83 -18.73 -2.90
CA GLU A 297 -0.02 -17.65 -3.39
C GLU A 297 0.19 -16.32 -2.64
N GLN A 298 0.70 -16.37 -1.41
CA GLN A 298 0.83 -15.22 -0.51
C GLN A 298 2.23 -14.58 -0.52
N MET A 299 3.23 -15.22 -1.14
CA MET A 299 4.61 -14.73 -1.18
C MET A 299 5.25 -15.04 -2.53
N ARG A 300 5.62 -13.98 -3.26
CA ARG A 300 6.22 -14.08 -4.60
C ARG A 300 7.72 -13.94 -4.53
N CYS A 301 8.41 -14.77 -5.31
CA CYS A 301 9.86 -14.76 -5.44
C CYS A 301 10.28 -14.32 -6.85
N TRP A 302 11.28 -13.45 -6.93
CA TRP A 302 11.89 -12.98 -8.17
C TRP A 302 13.40 -13.24 -8.13
N GLY A 303 13.90 -13.89 -9.17
CA GLY A 303 15.33 -14.15 -9.36
C GLY A 303 15.94 -13.19 -10.37
N ARG A 304 17.18 -12.76 -10.14
CA ARG A 304 18.00 -12.02 -11.12
C ARG A 304 19.43 -12.54 -11.02
N SER A 305 20.11 -12.61 -12.15
CA SER A 305 21.55 -12.91 -12.18
C SER A 305 22.27 -11.75 -12.85
N VAL A 306 23.28 -11.21 -12.20
CA VAL A 306 24.16 -10.18 -12.75
C VAL A 306 25.47 -10.85 -13.11
N ASN A 307 25.68 -11.02 -14.41
CA ASN A 307 26.92 -11.53 -14.98
C ASN A 307 27.41 -10.53 -16.04
N LYS A 308 28.28 -9.59 -15.64
CA LYS A 308 28.92 -8.65 -16.57
C LYS A 308 30.27 -9.22 -16.98
N THR A 309 30.54 -9.31 -18.28
CA THR A 309 31.77 -9.90 -18.85
C THR A 309 33.07 -9.27 -18.32
N GLU A 310 33.02 -8.03 -17.84
CA GLU A 310 34.17 -7.29 -17.30
C GLU A 310 34.41 -7.53 -15.79
N GLN A 311 33.51 -8.23 -15.09
CA GLN A 311 33.61 -8.45 -13.64
C GLN A 311 34.21 -9.84 -13.35
N SER A 312 35.19 -9.88 -12.44
CA SER A 312 35.82 -11.14 -11.99
C SER A 312 35.02 -11.90 -10.92
N PHE A 313 33.69 -11.71 -10.89
CA PHE A 313 32.76 -12.39 -9.99
C PHE A 313 31.35 -12.43 -10.58
N THR A 314 30.52 -13.35 -10.10
CA THR A 314 29.09 -13.45 -10.42
C THR A 314 28.23 -13.21 -9.18
N VAL A 315 27.05 -12.63 -9.37
CA VAL A 315 26.04 -12.43 -8.32
C VAL A 315 24.71 -12.97 -8.81
N ASP A 316 24.16 -13.91 -8.05
CA ASP A 316 22.78 -14.35 -8.20
C ASP A 316 21.96 -13.80 -7.03
N ASP A 317 20.81 -13.21 -7.30
CA ASP A 317 19.88 -12.68 -6.32
C ASP A 317 18.54 -13.43 -6.41
N THR A 318 17.95 -13.72 -5.26
CA THR A 318 16.57 -14.18 -5.13
C THR A 318 15.89 -13.36 -4.05
N SER A 319 14.77 -12.71 -4.37
CA SER A 319 14.00 -11.90 -3.44
C SER A 319 12.57 -12.38 -3.39
N CYS A 320 12.10 -12.73 -2.21
CA CYS A 320 10.74 -13.15 -1.93
C CYS A 320 10.07 -12.16 -0.97
N SER A 321 8.85 -11.74 -1.27
CA SER A 321 8.10 -10.83 -0.41
C SER A 321 6.61 -11.14 -0.41
N MET A 322 5.96 -10.94 0.73
CA MET A 322 4.50 -10.95 0.80
C MET A 322 3.89 -9.79 0.01
N GLU A 323 2.78 -10.06 -0.69
CA GLU A 323 2.14 -9.04 -1.54
C GLU A 323 1.34 -8.00 -0.74
N SER A 324 0.83 -8.37 0.43
CA SER A 324 -0.06 -7.53 1.22
C SER A 324 0.57 -7.08 2.53
N ALA A 325 0.45 -5.78 2.84
CA ALA A 325 0.73 -5.20 4.15
C ALA A 325 -0.56 -4.73 4.83
N ILE A 326 -0.56 -4.72 6.16
CA ILE A 326 -1.55 -4.03 6.97
C ILE A 326 -1.10 -2.59 7.17
N PHE A 327 -1.97 -1.65 6.79
CA PHE A 327 -1.74 -0.23 6.99
C PHE A 327 -2.02 0.14 8.45
N ILE A 328 -1.08 0.87 9.08
CA ILE A 328 -1.30 1.47 10.41
C ILE A 328 -1.38 2.99 10.28
N SER A 329 -0.38 3.60 9.64
CA SER A 329 -0.33 5.03 9.37
C SER A 329 0.47 5.31 8.10
N SER A 330 0.55 6.58 7.66
CA SER A 330 1.34 6.96 6.48
C SER A 330 2.82 6.59 6.56
N SER A 331 3.35 6.39 7.78
CA SER A 331 4.76 6.04 8.03
C SER A 331 4.96 4.59 8.48
N LEU A 332 3.89 3.81 8.61
CA LEU A 332 3.95 2.53 9.31
C LEU A 332 3.00 1.49 8.71
N GLN A 333 3.56 0.32 8.42
CA GLN A 333 2.86 -0.87 7.95
C GLN A 333 3.39 -2.11 8.68
N THR A 334 2.61 -3.19 8.71
CA THR A 334 2.96 -4.46 9.37
C THR A 334 2.37 -5.66 8.61
N GLY A 335 2.61 -6.88 9.09
CA GLY A 335 2.05 -8.11 8.53
C GLY A 335 2.79 -8.58 7.27
N GLN A 336 3.98 -8.05 7.02
CA GLN A 336 4.83 -8.45 5.89
C GLN A 336 6.04 -9.24 6.37
N ILE A 337 6.37 -10.26 5.58
CA ILE A 337 7.60 -11.02 5.68
C ILE A 337 8.33 -10.95 4.35
N GLY A 338 9.63 -10.75 4.44
CA GLY A 338 10.55 -10.67 3.31
C GLY A 338 11.72 -11.64 3.49
N ILE A 339 12.17 -12.23 2.40
CA ILE A 339 13.36 -13.07 2.35
C ILE A 339 14.18 -12.65 1.13
N ARG A 340 15.48 -12.42 1.32
CA ARG A 340 16.41 -12.17 0.22
C ARG A 340 17.62 -13.08 0.36
N HIS A 341 18.09 -13.60 -0.76
CA HIS A 341 19.33 -14.34 -0.89
C HIS A 341 20.19 -13.72 -1.97
N GLN A 342 21.49 -13.68 -1.73
CA GLN A 342 22.51 -13.23 -2.66
C GLN A 342 23.67 -14.22 -2.62
N PHE A 343 23.98 -14.83 -3.76
CA PHE A 343 25.09 -15.76 -3.89
C PHE A 343 26.20 -15.10 -4.72
N LEU A 344 27.32 -14.87 -4.07
CA LEU A 344 28.53 -14.33 -4.68
C LEU A 344 29.51 -15.46 -4.95
N ARG A 345 30.11 -15.45 -6.15
CA ARG A 345 31.17 -16.40 -6.53
C ARG A 345 32.27 -15.69 -7.31
N SER A 346 33.51 -15.96 -6.94
CA SER A 346 34.68 -15.50 -7.69
C SER A 346 34.81 -16.25 -9.02
N THR A 347 35.10 -15.52 -10.11
CA THR A 347 35.52 -16.07 -11.41
C THR A 347 36.96 -15.70 -11.77
N GLY A 348 37.60 -14.82 -10.98
CA GLY A 348 39.00 -14.42 -11.17
C GLY A 348 39.59 -13.59 -10.02
N LEU A 349 38.86 -13.40 -8.92
CA LEU A 349 39.39 -12.78 -7.71
C LEU A 349 40.10 -13.83 -6.84
N ASP A 350 41.27 -13.47 -6.32
CA ASP A 350 41.89 -14.21 -5.22
C ASP A 350 41.08 -14.05 -3.93
N THR A 351 41.43 -14.86 -2.93
CA THR A 351 40.72 -14.96 -1.66
C THR A 351 40.62 -13.62 -0.91
N LEU A 352 41.66 -12.78 -0.95
CA LEU A 352 41.66 -11.52 -0.20
C LEU A 352 40.75 -10.49 -0.88
N ARG A 353 40.87 -10.33 -2.20
CA ARG A 353 39.98 -9.45 -2.97
C ARG A 353 38.52 -9.91 -2.89
N PHE A 354 38.28 -11.23 -2.94
CA PHE A 354 36.94 -11.77 -2.77
C PHE A 354 36.39 -11.53 -1.36
N ALA A 355 37.21 -11.71 -0.30
CA ALA A 355 36.80 -11.44 1.07
C ALA A 355 36.41 -9.96 1.27
N GLN A 356 37.14 -9.02 0.67
CA GLN A 356 36.78 -7.60 0.68
C GLN A 356 35.45 -7.35 -0.03
N LEU A 357 35.24 -7.96 -1.22
CA LEU A 357 33.97 -7.86 -1.96
C LEU A 357 32.80 -8.40 -1.12
N ALA A 358 32.90 -9.64 -0.66
CA ALA A 358 31.86 -10.28 0.15
C ALA A 358 31.57 -9.50 1.45
N GLY A 359 32.61 -9.04 2.14
CA GLY A 359 32.48 -8.21 3.34
C GLY A 359 31.80 -6.87 3.08
N SER A 360 32.09 -6.22 1.94
CA SER A 360 31.42 -4.97 1.55
C SER A 360 29.95 -5.18 1.19
N SER A 361 29.62 -6.31 0.56
CA SER A 361 28.24 -6.71 0.24
C SER A 361 27.42 -6.98 1.51
N PHE A 362 28.04 -7.55 2.55
CA PHE A 362 27.40 -7.87 3.84
C PHE A 362 27.35 -6.69 4.82
N LYS A 363 27.80 -5.49 4.41
CA LYS A 363 27.82 -4.32 5.31
C LYS A 363 26.43 -4.10 5.90
N ASN A 364 26.37 -3.76 7.20
CA ASN A 364 25.12 -3.51 7.94
C ASN A 364 24.12 -2.72 7.11
N GLU A 365 23.12 -3.42 6.59
CA GLU A 365 22.05 -2.81 5.80
C GLU A 365 21.28 -1.81 6.66
N HIS A 366 20.55 -0.88 6.05
CA HIS A 366 19.79 0.10 6.82
C HIS A 366 18.58 -0.57 7.48
N PHE A 367 18.51 -0.55 8.82
CA PHE A 367 17.38 -1.08 9.60
C PHE A 367 16.47 0.02 10.16
N GLY A 368 16.57 1.24 9.64
CA GLY A 368 15.89 2.42 10.16
C GLY A 368 16.74 3.24 11.13
N THR A 369 16.17 4.34 11.62
CA THR A 369 16.89 5.31 12.46
C THR A 369 16.33 5.35 13.87
N GLY A 370 17.16 5.78 14.83
CA GLY A 370 16.72 6.06 16.20
C GLY A 370 15.86 7.33 16.34
N LYS A 371 15.78 8.15 15.28
CA LYS A 371 15.04 9.42 15.25
C LYS A 371 13.57 9.26 14.87
N SER A 372 13.09 8.02 14.66
CA SER A 372 11.69 7.76 14.32
C SER A 372 10.76 8.07 15.49
N SER A 373 9.67 8.79 15.20
CA SER A 373 8.56 9.05 16.15
C SER A 373 7.70 7.81 16.40
N SER A 374 7.69 6.85 15.47
CA SER A 374 6.84 5.65 15.53
C SER A 374 7.58 4.42 16.07
N MET A 375 8.92 4.38 15.96
CA MET A 375 9.72 3.20 16.29
C MET A 375 11.00 3.55 17.06
N THR A 376 11.54 2.59 17.81
CA THR A 376 12.84 2.74 18.47
C THR A 376 13.99 2.65 17.48
N GLY A 377 15.20 3.01 17.94
CA GLY A 377 16.43 2.64 17.24
C GLY A 377 16.61 1.11 17.21
N PRO A 378 17.29 0.57 16.18
CA PRO A 378 17.62 -0.85 16.12
C PRO A 378 18.59 -1.24 17.23
N LYS A 379 18.31 -2.38 17.86
CA LYS A 379 19.27 -3.10 18.70
C LYS A 379 19.73 -4.33 17.94
N CYS A 380 21.02 -4.38 17.63
CA CYS A 380 21.60 -5.46 16.83
C CYS A 380 22.54 -6.32 17.67
N THR A 381 22.54 -7.62 17.42
CA THR A 381 23.47 -8.58 18.01
C THR A 381 24.08 -9.41 16.90
N GLU A 382 25.39 -9.62 16.97
CA GLU A 382 26.15 -10.37 15.98
C GLU A 382 26.76 -11.61 16.62
N GLN A 383 26.65 -12.76 15.95
CA GLN A 383 27.22 -14.02 16.41
C GLN A 383 27.63 -14.90 15.21
N PHE A 384 28.65 -15.74 15.41
CA PHE A 384 28.88 -16.88 14.53
C PHE A 384 27.99 -18.02 14.98
N VAL A 385 27.17 -18.53 14.07
CA VAL A 385 26.24 -19.62 14.30
C VAL A 385 26.59 -20.78 13.38
N LYS A 386 26.46 -22.00 13.89
CA LYS A 386 26.61 -23.21 13.09
C LYS A 386 25.28 -23.94 13.14
N ASN A 387 24.59 -23.99 12.02
CA ASN A 387 23.49 -24.94 11.86
C ASN A 387 24.07 -26.32 11.49
N ARG A 388 23.22 -27.31 11.19
CA ARG A 388 23.68 -28.70 10.99
C ARG A 388 24.70 -28.87 9.84
N SER A 389 24.78 -27.96 8.86
CA SER A 389 25.63 -28.13 7.66
C SER A 389 26.39 -26.90 7.17
N LEU A 390 26.12 -25.70 7.70
CA LEU A 390 26.69 -24.44 7.19
C LEU A 390 27.11 -23.52 8.35
N PRO A 391 28.41 -23.17 8.49
CA PRO A 391 28.83 -22.10 9.39
C PRO A 391 28.48 -20.74 8.80
N LEU A 392 27.85 -19.90 9.61
CA LEU A 392 27.31 -18.60 9.24
C LEU A 392 27.77 -17.54 10.25
N ARG A 393 28.02 -16.33 9.76
CA ARG A 393 27.98 -15.10 10.56
C ARG A 393 26.53 -14.58 10.53
N ALA A 394 25.90 -14.38 11.67
CA ALA A 394 24.52 -13.90 11.78
C ALA A 394 24.45 -12.55 12.52
N VAL A 395 23.66 -11.61 12.00
CA VAL A 395 23.35 -10.32 12.62
C VAL A 395 21.83 -10.22 12.78
N LEU A 396 21.35 -10.17 14.01
CA LEU A 396 19.94 -9.99 14.32
C LEU A 396 19.72 -8.56 14.84
N CYS A 397 18.91 -7.78 14.13
CA CYS A 397 18.48 -6.44 14.53
C CYS A 397 16.99 -6.45 14.86
N VAL A 398 16.62 -5.83 15.99
CA VAL A 398 15.22 -5.72 16.45
C VAL A 398 14.87 -4.27 16.76
N ARG A 399 13.65 -3.86 16.38
CA ARG A 399 13.09 -2.53 16.66
C ARG A 399 11.68 -2.65 17.23
N ALA A 400 11.39 -1.88 18.27
CA ALA A 400 10.07 -1.88 18.90
C ALA A 400 9.19 -0.75 18.33
N TYR A 401 7.89 -0.99 18.27
CA TYR A 401 6.88 0.01 17.97
C TYR A 401 6.60 0.82 19.22
N ARG A 402 6.64 2.16 19.14
CA ARG A 402 6.48 3.03 20.31
C ARG A 402 5.04 3.11 20.83
N LYS A 403 4.06 2.97 19.93
CA LYS A 403 2.62 3.03 20.26
C LYS A 403 1.98 1.65 20.46
N PHE A 404 2.65 0.59 20.05
CA PHE A 404 2.08 -0.76 20.02
C PHE A 404 3.00 -1.72 20.77
N ASP A 405 2.81 -1.76 22.09
CA ASP A 405 3.59 -2.60 22.97
C ASP A 405 3.51 -4.07 22.55
N GLY A 406 4.65 -4.75 22.60
CA GLY A 406 4.76 -6.15 22.21
C GLY A 406 4.90 -6.40 20.70
N LEU A 407 4.84 -5.37 19.84
CA LEU A 407 5.14 -5.50 18.41
C LEU A 407 6.57 -5.03 18.09
N TYR A 408 7.21 -5.77 17.18
CA TYR A 408 8.59 -5.55 16.79
C TYR A 408 8.82 -5.84 15.31
N ASP A 409 9.76 -5.12 14.72
CA ASP A 409 10.37 -5.49 13.45
C ASP A 409 11.66 -6.26 13.71
N PHE A 410 11.82 -7.37 13.00
CA PHE A 410 13.01 -8.23 13.03
C PHE A 410 13.69 -8.17 11.66
N ALA A 411 15.01 -8.00 11.66
CA ALA A 411 15.86 -8.19 10.50
C ALA A 411 17.02 -9.11 10.86
N LEU A 412 17.12 -10.26 10.20
CA LEU A 412 18.16 -11.25 10.40
C LEU A 412 18.98 -11.38 9.13
N LEU A 413 20.28 -11.12 9.23
CA LEU A 413 21.23 -11.20 8.14
C LEU A 413 22.20 -12.33 8.41
N THR A 414 22.56 -13.08 7.39
CA THR A 414 23.50 -14.18 7.49
C THR A 414 24.50 -14.14 6.34
N ALA A 415 25.76 -14.47 6.59
CA ALA A 415 26.77 -14.71 5.56
C ALA A 415 27.47 -16.04 5.82
N SER A 416 27.62 -16.87 4.78
CA SER A 416 28.40 -18.10 4.89
C SER A 416 29.89 -17.84 5.03
N THR A 417 30.55 -18.65 5.85
CA THR A 417 31.97 -18.50 6.21
C THR A 417 32.79 -19.75 5.87
N ASP A 418 32.31 -20.54 4.92
CA ASP A 418 32.77 -21.90 4.60
C ASP A 418 33.60 -22.01 3.31
N SER A 419 33.82 -20.88 2.63
CA SER A 419 34.60 -20.79 1.39
C SER A 419 35.29 -19.43 1.26
N GLY A 420 36.50 -19.43 0.69
CA GLY A 420 37.26 -18.21 0.37
C GLY A 420 36.97 -17.62 -1.01
N GLN A 421 36.11 -18.26 -1.81
CA GLN A 421 35.78 -17.85 -3.19
C GLN A 421 34.28 -17.81 -3.46
N MET A 422 33.46 -18.15 -2.46
CA MET A 422 32.01 -18.14 -2.54
C MET A 422 31.43 -17.62 -1.23
N SER A 423 30.31 -16.90 -1.29
CA SER A 423 29.59 -16.46 -0.10
C SER A 423 28.10 -16.45 -0.39
N LEU A 424 27.33 -17.14 0.45
CA LEU A 424 25.88 -16.99 0.49
C LEU A 424 25.53 -15.96 1.55
N GLN A 425 24.91 -14.87 1.12
CA GLN A 425 24.37 -13.84 2.01
C GLN A 425 22.85 -13.92 1.96
N SER A 426 22.20 -13.92 3.12
CA SER A 426 20.74 -14.01 3.20
C SER A 426 20.20 -13.01 4.21
N ARG A 427 19.00 -12.50 3.96
CA ARG A 427 18.29 -11.57 4.83
C ARG A 427 16.85 -12.05 5.00
N PHE A 428 16.36 -12.00 6.22
CA PHE A 428 14.98 -12.25 6.59
C PHE A 428 14.44 -11.03 7.33
N ASP A 429 13.27 -10.55 6.92
CA ASP A 429 12.56 -9.44 7.56
C ASP A 429 11.17 -9.90 7.99
N ALA A 430 10.77 -9.52 9.21
CA ALA A 430 9.41 -9.70 9.71
C ALA A 430 8.92 -8.42 10.39
N HIS A 431 7.78 -7.89 9.93
CA HIS A 431 7.29 -6.59 10.37
C HIS A 431 6.08 -6.68 11.29
N GLY A 432 6.20 -6.08 12.48
CA GLY A 432 5.20 -6.04 13.55
C GLY A 432 4.74 -7.44 14.01
N VAL A 433 5.72 -8.24 14.42
CA VAL A 433 5.51 -9.53 15.08
C VAL A 433 5.80 -9.42 16.57
N SER A 434 5.24 -10.33 17.36
CA SER A 434 5.63 -10.44 18.77
C SER A 434 7.08 -10.92 18.91
N TYR A 435 7.77 -10.53 19.98
CA TYR A 435 9.17 -10.92 20.19
C TYR A 435 9.39 -12.45 20.14
N PRO A 436 8.55 -13.29 20.80
CA PRO A 436 8.68 -14.75 20.69
C PRO A 436 8.49 -15.26 19.27
N ASN A 437 7.54 -14.70 18.51
CA ASN A 437 7.29 -15.10 17.13
C ASN A 437 8.40 -14.66 16.17
N GLY A 438 8.98 -13.47 16.37
CA GLY A 438 10.15 -13.04 15.61
C GLY A 438 11.35 -13.97 15.80
N LEU A 439 11.59 -14.44 17.04
CA LEU A 439 12.62 -15.45 17.30
C LEU A 439 12.28 -16.82 16.70
N ARG A 440 11.03 -17.27 16.75
CA ARG A 440 10.58 -18.52 16.11
C ARG A 440 10.85 -18.49 14.60
N LEU A 441 10.46 -17.40 13.93
CA LEU A 441 10.67 -17.19 12.51
C LEU A 441 12.16 -17.17 12.16
N GLY A 442 12.97 -16.39 12.91
CA GLY A 442 14.41 -16.31 12.70
C GLY A 442 15.10 -17.67 12.87
N ARG A 443 14.70 -18.48 13.87
CA ARG A 443 15.21 -19.84 14.04
C ARG A 443 14.86 -20.74 12.86
N ALA A 444 13.60 -20.76 12.45
CA ALA A 444 13.15 -21.56 11.31
C ALA A 444 13.91 -21.19 10.01
N PHE A 445 14.19 -19.90 9.81
CA PHE A 445 15.00 -19.43 8.69
C PHE A 445 16.46 -19.92 8.76
N LEU A 446 17.12 -19.79 9.93
CA LEU A 446 18.49 -20.25 10.13
C LEU A 446 18.66 -21.76 9.97
N ASP A 447 17.70 -22.53 10.48
CA ASP A 447 17.72 -23.99 10.43
C ASP A 447 17.52 -24.52 8.99
N ALA A 448 16.86 -23.73 8.14
CA ALA A 448 16.56 -24.10 6.75
C ALA A 448 17.69 -23.75 5.76
N LEU A 449 18.60 -22.83 6.11
CA LEU A 449 19.81 -22.58 5.32
C LEU A 449 20.72 -23.81 5.40
N ALA A 450 21.23 -24.30 4.28
CA ALA A 450 22.11 -25.47 4.30
C ALA A 450 23.13 -25.44 3.18
N ARG A 451 24.23 -26.18 3.38
CA ARG A 451 25.08 -26.61 2.27
C ARG A 451 24.42 -27.83 1.63
N GLY A 452 24.21 -27.79 0.32
CA GLY A 452 23.69 -28.96 -0.42
C GLY A 452 24.64 -30.14 -0.28
N ALA A 453 24.10 -31.36 -0.41
CA ALA A 453 24.95 -32.54 -0.54
C ALA A 453 25.89 -32.32 -1.74
N LYS A 454 27.17 -32.67 -1.59
CA LYS A 454 28.09 -32.74 -2.72
C LYS A 454 27.43 -33.65 -3.78
N PRO A 455 27.28 -33.22 -5.05
CA PRO A 455 26.78 -34.09 -6.09
C PRO A 455 27.63 -35.36 -6.22
#